data_AF-A0A7W7ET71-F1
#
_entry.id   AF-A0A7W7ET71-F1
#
_cell.length_a   1.000
_cell.length_b   1.000
_cell.length_c   1.000
_cell.angle_alpha   90.00
_cell.angle_beta   90.00
_cell.angle_gamma   90.00
#
_symmetry.space_group_name_H-M   'P 1'
#
loop_
_entity.id
_entity.type
_entity.pdbx_description
1 polymer ?
#
loop_
_entity_poly.entity_id
_entity_poly.type
_entity_poly.pdbx_seq_one_letter_code
_entity_poly.pdbx_strand_id
1 'polypeptide(L)'
;MIDIEAVMADFAVRQAERQMQVAEEVQQLKVAILPRLQDAGIARVEIRFDGCGDSGAVEECACLDAAGAGIPCPDVTLLEGEADSVDRTGSREPQSLGRALEQLTYLALERHHPGWEINDGACGELVIDVAEATFVLDCSLRFIATDDHSTEL
;
A
#
# COMPACT_ATOMS: atom_id res chain seq x y z
N MET A 1 28.37 -27.46 1.56
CA MET A 1 26.94 -27.83 1.51
C MET A 1 26.22 -26.72 2.23
N ILE A 2 25.37 -25.96 1.55
CA ILE A 2 24.60 -24.90 2.22
C ILE A 2 23.57 -25.60 3.10
N ASP A 3 23.52 -25.21 4.36
CA ASP A 3 22.50 -25.68 5.29
C ASP A 3 21.18 -24.95 4.96
N ILE A 4 20.34 -25.62 4.17
CA ILE A 4 19.08 -25.05 3.67
C ILE A 4 18.13 -24.77 4.84
N GLU A 5 18.15 -25.57 5.91
CA GLU A 5 17.30 -25.36 7.08
C GLU A 5 17.69 -24.07 7.80
N ALA A 6 19.00 -23.83 8.00
CA ALA A 6 19.50 -22.61 8.59
C ALA A 6 19.12 -21.37 7.75
N VAL A 7 19.21 -21.46 6.41
CA VAL A 7 18.82 -20.36 5.51
C VAL A 7 17.31 -20.06 5.57
N MET A 8 16.47 -21.09 5.60
CA MET A 8 15.02 -20.92 5.67
C MET A 8 14.57 -20.33 7.01
N ALA A 9 15.20 -20.73 8.12
CA ALA A 9 14.92 -20.18 9.44
C ALA A 9 15.29 -18.69 9.52
N ASP A 10 16.46 -18.33 9.00
CA ASP A 10 16.95 -16.96 8.93
C ASP A 10 16.08 -16.09 8.00
N PHE A 11 15.59 -16.64 6.89
CA PHE A 11 14.59 -15.98 6.03
C PHE A 11 13.27 -15.73 6.78
N ALA A 12 12.73 -16.73 7.47
CA ALA A 12 11.48 -16.62 8.19
C ALA A 12 11.54 -15.56 9.31
N VAL A 13 12.68 -15.48 10.02
CA VAL A 13 12.92 -14.43 11.03
C VAL A 13 12.87 -13.04 10.38
N ARG A 14 13.62 -12.82 9.29
CA ARG A 14 13.62 -11.53 8.58
C ARG A 14 12.25 -11.16 8.02
N GLN A 15 11.52 -12.15 7.50
CA GLN A 15 10.16 -11.93 7.01
C GLN A 15 9.23 -11.49 8.14
N ALA A 16 9.31 -12.12 9.30
CA ALA A 16 8.51 -11.73 10.48
C ALA A 16 8.87 -10.32 10.96
N GLU A 17 10.16 -9.99 11.06
CA GLU A 17 10.64 -8.65 11.43
C GLU A 17 10.13 -7.58 10.45
N ARG A 18 10.22 -7.84 9.14
CA ARG A 18 9.71 -6.94 8.10
C ARG A 18 8.20 -6.74 8.23
N GLN A 19 7.44 -7.81 8.45
CA GLN A 19 5.99 -7.73 8.62
C GLN A 19 5.60 -6.89 9.85
N MET A 20 6.37 -6.96 10.94
CA MET A 20 6.18 -6.09 12.11
C MET A 20 6.50 -4.63 11.80
N GLN A 21 7.60 -4.36 11.10
CA GLN A 21 7.99 -3.00 10.71
C GLN A 21 6.95 -2.38 9.77
N VAL A 22 6.52 -3.10 8.74
CA VAL A 22 5.46 -2.65 7.81
C VAL A 22 4.16 -2.37 8.56
N ALA A 23 3.80 -3.22 9.54
CA ALA A 23 2.62 -2.98 10.34
C ALA A 23 2.67 -1.67 11.13
N GLU A 24 3.83 -1.37 11.72
CA GLU A 24 4.06 -0.14 12.46
C GLU A 24 4.04 1.08 11.52
N GLU A 25 4.75 1.03 10.39
CA GLU A 25 4.79 2.11 9.40
C GLU A 25 3.38 2.41 8.84
N VAL A 26 2.58 1.38 8.57
CA VAL A 26 1.17 1.55 8.17
C VAL A 26 0.38 2.28 9.26
N GLN A 27 0.51 1.91 10.53
CA GLN A 27 -0.22 2.61 11.60
C GLN A 27 0.23 4.06 11.75
N GLN A 28 1.54 4.33 11.68
CA GLN A 28 2.09 5.69 11.75
C GLN A 28 1.56 6.56 10.60
N LEU A 29 1.55 6.04 9.37
CA LEU A 29 1.00 6.74 8.21
C LEU A 29 -0.50 7.02 8.36
N LYS A 30 -1.29 6.05 8.82
CA LYS A 30 -2.73 6.26 9.06
C LYS A 30 -2.98 7.40 10.05
N VAL A 31 -2.23 7.43 11.15
CA VAL A 31 -2.34 8.50 12.17
C VAL A 31 -1.90 9.85 11.63
N ALA A 32 -0.88 9.90 10.77
CA ALA A 32 -0.39 11.15 10.19
C ALA A 32 -1.29 11.70 9.08
N ILE A 33 -1.84 10.82 8.22
CA ILE A 33 -2.63 11.17 7.04
C ILE A 33 -4.02 11.65 7.43
N LEU A 34 -4.69 10.95 8.37
CA LEU A 34 -6.10 11.17 8.66
C LEU A 34 -6.44 12.63 9.07
N PRO A 35 -5.69 13.28 9.99
CA PRO A 35 -5.96 14.68 10.33
C PRO A 35 -5.77 15.63 9.15
N ARG A 36 -4.84 15.36 8.24
CA ARG A 36 -4.62 16.21 7.06
C ARG A 36 -5.73 16.11 6.04
N LEU A 37 -6.29 14.92 5.87
CA LEU A 37 -7.49 14.73 5.05
C LEU A 37 -8.67 15.50 5.64
N GLN A 38 -8.85 15.45 6.97
CA GLN A 38 -9.88 16.21 7.68
C GLN A 38 -9.70 17.72 7.52
N ASP A 39 -8.49 18.24 7.77
CA ASP A 39 -8.16 19.67 7.63
C ASP A 39 -8.38 20.18 6.20
N ALA A 40 -8.18 19.31 5.20
CA ALA A 40 -8.39 19.60 3.79
C ALA A 40 -9.85 19.53 3.35
N GLY A 41 -10.78 19.08 4.22
CA GLY A 41 -12.17 18.87 3.86
C GLY A 41 -12.40 17.67 2.93
N ILE A 42 -11.44 16.74 2.84
CA ILE A 42 -11.58 15.49 2.09
C ILE A 42 -12.41 14.53 2.94
N ALA A 43 -13.49 14.01 2.38
CA ALA A 43 -14.34 13.02 3.03
C ALA A 43 -13.95 11.58 2.64
N ARG A 44 -13.51 11.38 1.40
CA ARG A 44 -13.13 10.07 0.88
C ARG A 44 -11.92 10.16 -0.04
N VAL A 45 -11.03 9.18 0.06
CA VAL A 45 -9.91 8.99 -0.87
C VAL A 45 -10.06 7.65 -1.54
N GLU A 46 -9.88 7.62 -2.85
CA GLU A 46 -9.84 6.41 -3.66
C GLU A 46 -8.49 6.34 -4.37
N ILE A 47 -7.71 5.28 -4.12
CA ILE A 47 -6.40 5.08 -4.72
C ILE A 47 -6.44 3.81 -5.53
N ARG A 48 -6.36 3.93 -6.85
CA ARG A 48 -6.39 2.80 -7.77
C ARG A 48 -4.98 2.32 -8.07
N PHE A 49 -4.81 1.01 -8.11
CA PHE A 49 -3.55 0.37 -8.50
C PHE A 49 -3.81 -0.71 -9.55
N ASP A 50 -2.81 -0.92 -10.40
CA ASP A 50 -2.82 -1.96 -11.43
C ASP A 50 -1.39 -2.46 -11.68
N GLY A 51 -1.26 -3.75 -11.92
CA GLY A 51 0.01 -4.41 -12.16
C GLY A 51 -0.16 -5.75 -12.85
N CYS A 52 0.84 -6.09 -13.66
CA CYS A 52 1.01 -7.38 -14.32
C CYS A 52 2.46 -7.60 -14.75
N GLY A 53 2.80 -8.86 -15.05
CA GLY A 53 4.16 -9.27 -15.40
C GLY A 53 5.08 -9.20 -14.19
N ASP A 54 5.86 -8.14 -14.12
CA ASP A 54 6.75 -7.79 -13.00
C ASP A 54 6.67 -6.29 -12.68
N SER A 55 5.55 -5.65 -13.06
CA SER A 55 5.38 -4.21 -12.97
C SER A 55 4.00 -3.87 -12.42
N GLY A 56 3.97 -2.98 -11.46
CA GLY A 56 2.74 -2.45 -10.91
C GLY A 56 2.95 -1.04 -10.37
N ALA A 57 1.91 -0.24 -10.41
CA ALA A 57 1.91 1.11 -9.90
C ALA A 57 0.57 1.49 -9.29
N VAL A 58 0.61 2.52 -8.44
CA VAL A 58 -0.56 3.35 -8.18
C VAL A 58 -0.84 4.18 -9.43
N GLU A 59 -2.02 3.97 -10.01
CA GLU A 59 -2.43 4.58 -11.27
C GLU A 59 -3.11 5.93 -11.04
N GLU A 60 -3.91 6.04 -9.98
CA GLU A 60 -4.72 7.22 -9.71
C GLU A 60 -4.95 7.38 -8.20
N CYS A 61 -4.98 8.63 -7.74
CA CYS A 61 -5.36 9.00 -6.39
C CYS A 61 -6.40 10.14 -6.47
N ALA A 62 -7.65 9.80 -6.23
CA ALA A 62 -8.77 10.73 -6.24
C ALA A 62 -9.16 11.11 -4.80
N CYS A 63 -9.27 12.42 -4.55
CA CYS A 63 -9.79 12.95 -3.29
C CYS A 63 -11.19 13.52 -3.53
N LEU A 64 -12.14 13.16 -2.68
CA LEU A 64 -13.55 13.49 -2.81
C LEU A 64 -14.01 14.25 -1.57
N ASP A 65 -14.79 15.31 -1.77
CA ASP A 65 -15.49 15.99 -0.68
C ASP A 65 -16.71 15.19 -0.20
N ALA A 66 -17.43 15.71 0.81
CA ALA A 66 -18.61 15.05 1.37
C ALA A 66 -19.79 14.92 0.39
N ALA A 67 -19.79 15.70 -0.71
CA ALA A 67 -20.78 15.59 -1.77
C ALA A 67 -20.35 14.61 -2.89
N GLY A 68 -19.15 14.01 -2.78
CA GLY A 68 -18.57 13.14 -3.79
C GLY A 68 -17.97 13.89 -4.97
N ALA A 69 -17.74 15.20 -4.85
CA ALA A 69 -17.07 15.97 -5.88
C ALA A 69 -15.55 15.83 -5.75
N GLY A 70 -14.88 15.62 -6.89
CA GLY A 70 -13.42 15.56 -6.96
C GLY A 70 -12.79 16.88 -6.56
N ILE A 71 -11.91 16.84 -5.57
CA ILE A 71 -11.09 17.97 -5.13
C ILE A 71 -9.61 17.62 -5.28
N PRO A 72 -8.75 18.60 -5.58
CA PRO A 72 -7.32 18.35 -5.69
C PRO A 72 -6.76 17.87 -4.36
N CYS A 73 -5.97 16.79 -4.39
CA CYS A 73 -5.23 16.35 -3.23
C CYS A 73 -4.24 17.48 -2.86
N PRO A 74 -4.34 18.05 -1.64
CA PRO A 74 -3.56 19.20 -1.30
C PRO A 74 -2.09 18.79 -1.11
N ASP A 75 -1.18 19.65 -1.56
CA ASP A 75 0.26 19.45 -1.34
C ASP A 75 0.62 19.87 0.09
N VAL A 76 0.11 19.09 1.05
CA VAL A 76 0.37 19.29 2.47
C VAL A 76 1.53 18.40 2.86
N THR A 77 2.56 19.03 3.39
CA THR A 77 3.65 18.36 4.06
C THR A 77 3.17 17.69 5.34
N LEU A 78 3.41 16.40 5.46
CA LEU A 78 3.35 15.69 6.73
C LEU A 78 4.59 16.08 7.54
N LEU A 79 4.38 16.94 8.55
CA LEU A 79 5.40 17.17 9.58
C LEU A 79 5.47 15.91 10.45
N GLU A 80 6.63 15.29 10.49
CA GLU A 80 6.88 14.19 11.40
C GLU A 80 6.75 14.69 12.83
N GLY A 81 5.92 14.00 13.63
CA GLY A 81 5.93 14.19 15.08
C GLY A 81 7.32 13.86 15.60
N GLU A 82 7.84 14.68 16.51
CA GLU A 82 9.12 14.49 17.20
C GLU A 82 9.13 13.16 17.96
N ALA A 83 9.44 12.07 17.26
CA ALA A 83 9.75 10.78 17.82
C ALA A 83 11.19 10.46 17.47
N ASP A 84 12.07 10.91 18.36
CA ASP A 84 13.45 10.49 18.53
C ASP A 84 13.57 8.97 18.30
N SER A 85 14.03 8.57 17.12
CA SER A 85 14.52 7.22 16.88
C SER A 85 15.75 7.28 15.97
N VAL A 86 16.84 6.94 16.63
CA VAL A 86 18.23 6.86 16.19
C VAL A 86 18.36 6.13 14.85
N ASP A 87 19.11 6.75 13.93
CA ASP A 87 19.74 6.18 12.73
C ASP A 87 18.86 5.93 11.49
N ARG A 88 18.33 7.00 10.88
CA ARG A 88 18.19 7.06 9.41
C ARG A 88 19.00 8.25 8.88
N THR A 89 20.15 7.98 8.28
CA THR A 89 21.12 8.94 7.72
C THR A 89 20.66 9.59 6.40
N GLY A 90 19.36 9.69 6.16
CA GLY A 90 18.81 10.47 5.05
C GLY A 90 18.07 11.66 5.63
N SER A 91 18.39 12.88 5.18
CA SER A 91 17.48 14.03 5.34
C SER A 91 16.09 13.58 4.89
N ARG A 92 15.20 13.34 5.85
CA ARG A 92 13.85 12.87 5.57
C ARG A 92 13.07 14.10 5.18
N GLU A 93 13.09 14.39 3.88
CA GLU A 93 12.41 15.55 3.34
C GLU A 93 10.93 15.47 3.67
N PRO A 94 10.29 16.62 3.95
CA PRO A 94 8.85 16.67 4.17
C PRO A 94 8.08 15.92 3.07
N GLN A 95 7.35 14.88 3.46
CA GLN A 95 6.58 14.05 2.53
C GLN A 95 5.24 14.71 2.22
N SER A 96 4.89 14.83 0.94
CA SER A 96 3.56 15.30 0.54
C SER A 96 2.48 14.26 0.88
N LEU A 97 1.26 14.74 1.14
CA LEU A 97 0.11 13.88 1.41
C LEU A 97 -0.10 12.83 0.31
N GLY A 98 0.02 13.21 -0.97
CA GLY A 98 -0.08 12.28 -2.10
C GLY A 98 0.97 11.17 -2.05
N ARG A 99 2.22 11.51 -1.74
CA ARG A 99 3.30 10.52 -1.56
C ARG A 99 3.04 9.59 -0.37
N ALA A 100 2.42 10.08 0.69
CA ALA A 100 2.08 9.29 1.87
C ALA A 100 0.92 8.32 1.62
N LEU A 101 -0.09 8.77 0.87
CA LEU A 101 -1.19 7.93 0.39
C LEU A 101 -0.67 6.83 -0.54
N GLU A 102 0.22 7.17 -1.46
CA GLU A 102 0.91 6.21 -2.33
C GLU A 102 1.73 5.19 -1.52
N GLN A 103 2.56 5.65 -0.57
CA GLN A 103 3.34 4.77 0.29
C GLN A 103 2.46 3.85 1.15
N LEU A 104 1.38 4.38 1.74
CA LEU A 104 0.42 3.59 2.51
C LEU A 104 -0.16 2.46 1.66
N THR A 105 -0.48 2.74 0.39
CA THR A 105 -1.03 1.76 -0.55
C THR A 105 -0.02 0.64 -0.81
N TYR A 106 1.23 0.97 -1.13
CA TYR A 106 2.26 -0.05 -1.36
C TYR A 106 2.58 -0.87 -0.11
N LEU A 107 2.65 -0.27 1.07
CA LEU A 107 2.87 -1.00 2.32
C LEU A 107 1.69 -1.94 2.66
N ALA A 108 0.46 -1.52 2.37
CA ALA A 108 -0.72 -2.36 2.55
C ALA A 108 -0.71 -3.54 1.56
N LEU A 109 -0.32 -3.30 0.30
CA LEU A 109 -0.13 -4.35 -0.71
C LEU A 109 0.98 -5.32 -0.32
N GLU A 110 2.15 -4.84 0.12
CA GLU A 110 3.25 -5.69 0.59
C GLU A 110 2.80 -6.62 1.73
N ARG A 111 1.98 -6.08 2.65
CA ARG A 111 1.50 -6.81 3.81
C ARG A 111 0.43 -7.85 3.47
N HIS A 112 -0.53 -7.49 2.65
CA HIS A 112 -1.76 -8.28 2.46
C HIS A 112 -1.81 -9.04 1.12
N HIS A 113 -1.12 -8.54 0.11
CA HIS A 113 -1.08 -9.09 -1.25
C HIS A 113 0.35 -9.06 -1.81
N PRO A 114 1.32 -9.77 -1.20
CA PRO A 114 2.69 -9.78 -1.70
C PRO A 114 2.75 -10.39 -3.11
N GLY A 115 3.44 -9.71 -4.03
CA GLY A 115 3.56 -10.14 -5.43
C GLY A 115 2.28 -9.94 -6.26
N TRP A 116 1.42 -9.01 -5.85
CA TRP A 116 0.16 -8.68 -6.55
C TRP A 116 0.38 -8.33 -8.04
N GLU A 117 1.54 -7.80 -8.40
CA GLU A 117 1.90 -7.41 -9.76
C GLU A 117 2.38 -8.59 -10.62
N ILE A 118 2.66 -9.75 -10.02
CA ILE A 118 3.41 -10.83 -10.69
C ILE A 118 2.52 -11.66 -11.61
N ASN A 119 3.06 -12.04 -12.78
CA ASN A 119 2.42 -12.87 -13.81
C ASN A 119 1.16 -12.20 -14.39
N ASP A 120 -0.01 -12.80 -14.19
CA ASP A 120 -1.29 -12.24 -14.62
C ASP A 120 -1.64 -10.96 -13.83
N GLY A 121 -1.02 -10.79 -12.66
CA GLY A 121 -1.09 -9.60 -11.85
C GLY A 121 -2.42 -9.41 -11.13
N ALA A 122 -2.67 -8.18 -10.70
CA ALA A 122 -3.84 -7.80 -9.93
C ALA A 122 -4.13 -6.32 -10.11
N CYS A 123 -5.37 -5.94 -9.82
CA CYS A 123 -5.77 -4.55 -9.73
C CYS A 123 -6.76 -4.36 -8.58
N GLY A 124 -6.94 -3.13 -8.16
CA GLY A 124 -7.90 -2.83 -7.12
C GLY A 124 -7.81 -1.39 -6.65
N GLU A 125 -8.29 -1.18 -5.43
CA GLU A 125 -8.33 0.14 -4.83
C GLU A 125 -8.12 0.10 -3.32
N LEU A 126 -7.43 1.12 -2.79
CA LEU A 126 -7.47 1.49 -1.39
C LEU A 126 -8.47 2.62 -1.21
N VAL A 127 -9.50 2.38 -0.40
CA VAL A 127 -10.52 3.36 -0.05
C VAL A 127 -10.32 3.81 1.39
N ILE A 128 -10.28 5.13 1.59
CA ILE A 128 -10.21 5.75 2.92
C ILE A 128 -11.50 6.53 3.15
N ASP A 129 -12.27 6.15 4.17
CA ASP A 129 -13.34 6.99 4.70
C ASP A 129 -12.78 7.83 5.86
N VAL A 130 -12.78 9.14 5.68
CA VAL A 130 -12.13 10.07 6.60
C VAL A 130 -12.97 10.28 7.86
N ALA A 131 -14.29 10.19 7.76
CA ALA A 131 -15.20 10.38 8.88
C ALA A 131 -15.23 9.14 9.79
N GLU A 132 -15.22 7.95 9.20
CA GLU A 132 -15.20 6.68 9.94
C GLU A 132 -13.77 6.24 10.32
N ALA A 133 -12.75 6.92 9.78
CA ALA A 133 -11.34 6.53 9.93
C ALA A 133 -11.06 5.09 9.44
N THR A 134 -11.79 4.65 8.40
CA THR A 134 -11.67 3.30 7.84
C THR A 134 -10.77 3.30 6.61
N PHE A 135 -10.08 2.19 6.42
CA PHE A 135 -9.11 1.98 5.35
C PHE A 135 -9.34 0.57 4.82
N VAL A 136 -9.84 0.45 3.60
CA VAL A 136 -10.26 -0.82 2.99
C VAL A 136 -9.44 -1.01 1.73
N LEU A 137 -8.67 -2.10 1.67
CA LEU A 137 -7.91 -2.50 0.50
C LEU A 137 -8.64 -3.64 -0.20
N ASP A 138 -9.15 -3.36 -1.39
CA ASP A 138 -9.73 -4.36 -2.28
C ASP A 138 -8.70 -4.73 -3.35
N CYS A 139 -8.49 -6.03 -3.54
CA CYS A 139 -7.51 -6.56 -4.50
C CYS A 139 -8.13 -7.71 -5.30
N SER A 140 -8.19 -7.53 -6.62
CA SER A 140 -8.68 -8.52 -7.57
C SER A 140 -7.52 -9.17 -8.31
N LEU A 141 -7.25 -10.43 -8.00
CA LEU A 141 -6.23 -11.23 -8.68
C LEU A 141 -6.71 -11.66 -10.06
N ARG A 142 -5.82 -11.59 -11.05
CA ARG A 142 -6.05 -12.09 -12.40
C ARG A 142 -5.44 -13.48 -12.53
N PHE A 143 -6.03 -14.32 -13.36
CA PHE A 143 -5.48 -15.62 -13.70
C PHE A 143 -5.87 -16.02 -15.12
N ILE A 144 -4.99 -16.76 -15.80
CA ILE A 144 -5.28 -17.45 -17.05
C ILE A 144 -5.45 -18.95 -16.78
N ALA A 145 -6.51 -19.55 -17.32
CA ALA A 145 -6.77 -20.98 -17.23
C ALA A 145 -6.94 -21.60 -18.62
N THR A 146 -6.39 -22.80 -18.79
CA THR A 146 -6.54 -23.62 -19.99
C THR A 146 -7.16 -24.95 -19.59
N ASP A 147 -8.18 -25.41 -20.33
CA ASP A 147 -8.83 -26.70 -20.15
C ASP A 147 -8.62 -27.55 -21.41
N ASP A 148 -7.71 -28.51 -21.33
CA ASP A 148 -7.27 -29.35 -22.45
C ASP A 148 -7.88 -30.75 -22.36
N HIS A 149 -8.55 -31.18 -23.43
CA HIS A 149 -9.12 -32.52 -23.56
C HIS A 149 -8.45 -33.25 -24.71
N SER A 150 -8.05 -34.51 -24.48
CA SER A 150 -7.56 -35.40 -25.55
C SER A 150 -8.43 -36.64 -25.60
N THR A 151 -8.80 -37.06 -26.80
CA THR A 151 -9.54 -38.30 -27.04
C THR A 151 -8.85 -39.01 -28.19
N GLU A 152 -8.45 -40.26 -27.94
CA GLU A 152 -7.94 -41.15 -29.00
C GLU A 152 -9.09 -41.52 -29.93
N LEU A 153 -8.86 -41.45 -31.26
CA LEU A 153 -9.84 -41.75 -32.30
C LEU A 153 -9.65 -43.18 -32.85
#